data_AF-A0A919YG48-F1
#
_entry.id   AF-A0A919YG48-F1
#
_cell.length_a   1.000
_cell.length_b   1.000
_cell.length_c   1.000
_cell.angle_alpha   90.00
_cell.angle_beta   90.00
_cell.angle_gamma   90.00
#
_symmetry.space_group_name_H-M   'P 1'
#
loop_
_entity.id
_entity.type
_entity.pdbx_description
1 polymer ?
#
loop_
_entity_poly.entity_id
_entity_poly.type
_entity_poly.pdbx_seq_one_letter_code
_entity_poly.pdbx_strand_id
1 'polypeptide(L)'
;MGSKKKWAAFLIAVGSLTAASYADAFSDILDPNQDQIATYLQTKGIIHGVSEDKFAPSDSLTAAQGIQMLVNAMNLQAKHKSSSVSSGHEAPKAWYAEAAGIAADNGLTVESIRDWNMKLTREQFAGLLEQALSAAGISPVAHKSAAVADESQIAPEYRNAVQSLLLAQIAATDEQDRFQPKRYITRMEAAEMTYNAIKYYHGSDDGQGSESQDDDVSVQVEKVNDQVNKIVLFKSDMPNPGYGIMIDRIEFLPGQKAIAYYHFTTPKPGTMYPQVISTAKASFYVDSQFKVSVKKSSGPDGSQISIPGINPINSK
;
A
#
# COMPACT_ATOMS: atom_id res chain seq x y z
N MET A 1 -17.02 -35.22 -62.79
CA MET A 1 -17.09 -33.78 -62.44
C MET A 1 -18.53 -33.49 -62.02
N GLY A 2 -18.90 -33.03 -60.83
CA GLY A 2 -18.19 -32.61 -59.62
C GLY A 2 -19.23 -32.51 -58.48
N SER A 3 -18.86 -32.96 -57.29
CA SER A 3 -19.69 -32.88 -56.08
C SER A 3 -19.72 -31.43 -55.55
N LYS A 4 -20.92 -30.86 -55.41
CA LYS A 4 -21.13 -29.52 -54.84
C LYS A 4 -21.14 -29.61 -53.32
N LYS A 5 -20.03 -29.22 -52.67
CA LYS A 5 -19.97 -29.02 -51.21
C LYS A 5 -20.69 -27.72 -50.84
N LYS A 6 -21.73 -27.80 -50.01
CA LYS A 6 -22.37 -26.65 -49.34
C LYS A 6 -21.51 -26.27 -48.14
N TRP A 7 -21.02 -25.04 -48.10
CA TRP A 7 -20.31 -24.48 -46.94
C TRP A 7 -21.34 -23.77 -46.05
N ALA A 8 -21.40 -24.16 -44.78
CA ALA A 8 -22.15 -23.45 -43.76
C ALA A 8 -21.32 -22.25 -43.29
N ALA A 9 -21.89 -21.05 -43.38
CA ALA A 9 -21.29 -19.82 -42.86
C ALA A 9 -21.46 -19.79 -41.33
N PHE A 10 -20.36 -19.73 -40.60
CA PHE A 10 -20.33 -19.54 -39.16
C PHE A 10 -20.34 -18.03 -38.90
N LEU A 11 -21.44 -17.51 -38.33
CA LEU A 11 -21.53 -16.14 -37.83
C LEU A 11 -20.66 -16.02 -36.58
N ILE A 12 -19.51 -15.36 -36.70
CA ILE A 12 -18.72 -14.95 -35.54
C ILE A 12 -19.42 -13.72 -34.94
N ALA A 13 -20.10 -13.93 -33.82
CA ALA A 13 -20.54 -12.85 -32.96
C ALA A 13 -19.30 -12.19 -32.35
N VAL A 14 -18.92 -11.02 -32.85
CA VAL A 14 -17.94 -10.15 -32.20
C VAL A 14 -18.64 -9.56 -30.98
N GLY A 15 -18.47 -10.21 -29.82
CA GLY A 15 -18.82 -9.63 -28.54
C GLY A 15 -17.90 -8.45 -28.29
N SER A 16 -18.44 -7.24 -28.33
CA SER A 16 -17.76 -6.04 -27.86
C SER A 16 -17.41 -6.23 -26.38
N LEU A 17 -16.12 -6.41 -26.08
CA LEU A 17 -15.62 -6.20 -24.72
C LEU A 17 -15.83 -4.72 -24.41
N THR A 18 -16.86 -4.41 -23.65
CA THR A 18 -16.85 -3.18 -22.84
C THR A 18 -15.79 -3.40 -21.77
N ALA A 19 -14.60 -2.83 -21.98
CA ALA A 19 -13.63 -2.68 -20.92
C ALA A 19 -14.31 -1.90 -19.80
N ALA A 20 -14.38 -2.50 -18.61
CA ALA A 20 -14.69 -1.76 -17.41
C ALA A 20 -13.59 -0.71 -17.26
N SER A 21 -13.94 0.58 -17.31
CA SER A 21 -13.03 1.65 -16.93
C SER A 21 -12.66 1.45 -15.47
N TYR A 22 -11.45 0.97 -15.22
CA TYR A 22 -10.80 1.16 -13.93
C TYR A 22 -10.75 2.67 -13.68
N ALA A 23 -11.13 3.14 -12.49
CA ALA A 23 -10.96 4.53 -12.11
C ALA A 23 -9.54 4.97 -12.48
N ASP A 24 -9.44 6.07 -13.24
CA ASP A 24 -8.28 6.38 -14.08
C ASP A 24 -6.96 6.36 -13.30
N ALA A 25 -6.07 5.45 -13.69
CA ALA A 25 -4.67 5.49 -13.30
C ALA A 25 -4.04 6.82 -13.78
N PHE A 26 -3.09 7.35 -13.02
CA PHE A 26 -2.41 8.59 -13.41
C PHE A 26 -1.59 8.36 -14.68
N SER A 27 -1.98 9.04 -15.76
CA SER A 27 -1.43 8.84 -17.11
C SER A 27 0.06 9.19 -17.23
N ASP A 28 0.61 9.94 -16.28
CA ASP A 28 1.99 10.41 -16.24
C ASP A 28 2.91 9.56 -15.34
N ILE A 29 2.40 8.47 -14.75
CA ILE A 29 3.21 7.46 -14.05
C ILE A 29 3.43 6.29 -15.00
N LEU A 30 4.65 6.16 -15.51
CA LEU A 30 4.99 5.16 -16.53
C LEU A 30 5.54 3.86 -15.96
N ASP A 31 6.12 3.90 -14.75
CA ASP A 31 6.61 2.71 -14.08
C ASP A 31 5.45 1.93 -13.45
N PRO A 32 5.22 0.66 -13.81
CA PRO A 32 4.07 -0.10 -13.30
C PRO A 32 4.07 -0.32 -11.78
N ASN A 33 5.24 -0.36 -11.12
CA ASN A 33 5.28 -0.49 -9.67
C ASN A 33 4.89 0.84 -9.01
N GLN A 34 5.38 1.96 -9.54
CA GLN A 34 4.98 3.30 -9.07
C GLN A 34 3.50 3.55 -9.28
N ASP A 35 2.95 3.09 -10.41
CA ASP A 35 1.52 3.20 -10.71
C ASP A 35 0.67 2.41 -9.70
N GLN A 36 1.09 1.19 -9.35
CA GLN A 36 0.42 0.40 -8.31
C GLN A 36 0.47 1.10 -6.94
N ILE A 37 1.61 1.67 -6.57
CA ILE A 37 1.78 2.43 -5.33
C ILE A 37 0.85 3.64 -5.32
N ALA A 38 0.86 4.43 -6.38
CA ALA A 38 0.05 5.64 -6.49
C ALA A 38 -1.45 5.30 -6.45
N THR A 39 -1.87 4.28 -7.20
CA THR A 39 -3.26 3.79 -7.21
C THR A 39 -3.67 3.30 -5.82
N TYR A 40 -2.82 2.53 -5.13
CA TYR A 40 -3.10 2.09 -3.76
C TYR A 40 -3.32 3.28 -2.82
N LEU A 41 -2.40 4.25 -2.82
CA LEU A 41 -2.51 5.41 -1.94
C LEU A 41 -3.69 6.32 -2.30
N GLN A 42 -4.00 6.47 -3.59
CA GLN A 42 -5.12 7.26 -4.08
C GLN A 42 -6.46 6.64 -3.65
N THR A 43 -6.62 5.32 -3.81
CA THR A 43 -7.84 4.59 -3.41
C THR A 43 -8.07 4.62 -1.90
N LYS A 44 -7.00 4.75 -1.10
CA LYS A 44 -7.06 4.99 0.35
C LYS A 44 -7.27 6.47 0.73
N GLY A 45 -7.34 7.38 -0.24
CA GLY A 45 -7.49 8.83 0.00
C GLY A 45 -6.24 9.52 0.55
N ILE A 46 -5.08 8.87 0.45
CA ILE A 46 -3.80 9.36 1.02
C ILE A 46 -3.15 10.37 0.09
N ILE A 47 -3.19 10.12 -1.22
CA ILE A 47 -2.65 11.03 -2.24
C ILE A 47 -3.74 11.46 -3.22
N HIS A 48 -3.52 12.62 -3.83
CA HIS A 48 -4.37 13.17 -4.87
C HIS A 48 -3.49 13.66 -6.03
N GLY A 49 -4.03 13.59 -7.24
CA GLY A 49 -3.39 14.14 -8.44
C GLY A 49 -3.30 15.66 -8.41
N VAL A 50 -2.50 16.22 -9.32
CA VAL A 50 -2.50 17.66 -9.63
C VAL A 50 -3.61 18.03 -10.62
N SER A 51 -4.12 17.03 -11.34
CA SER A 51 -5.36 17.05 -12.13
C SER A 51 -6.06 15.69 -11.97
N GLU A 52 -7.20 15.52 -12.64
CA GLU A 52 -7.94 14.25 -12.65
C GLU A 52 -7.09 13.08 -13.19
N ASP A 53 -6.23 13.35 -14.17
CA ASP A 53 -5.48 12.36 -14.95
C ASP A 53 -3.95 12.35 -14.68
N LYS A 54 -3.45 13.25 -13.82
CA LYS A 54 -2.00 13.40 -13.57
C LYS A 54 -1.62 13.50 -12.11
N PHE A 55 -0.53 12.82 -11.77
CA PHE A 55 0.07 12.86 -10.44
C PHE A 55 1.23 13.86 -10.32
N ALA A 56 1.93 14.14 -11.41
CA ALA A 56 3.22 14.85 -11.46
C ALA A 56 4.31 14.18 -10.59
N PRO A 57 4.74 12.94 -10.91
CA PRO A 57 5.62 12.14 -10.05
C PRO A 57 6.99 12.78 -9.78
N SER A 58 7.51 13.58 -10.72
CA SER A 58 8.82 14.23 -10.62
C SER A 58 8.79 15.60 -9.94
N ASP A 59 7.60 16.18 -9.71
CA ASP A 59 7.49 17.49 -9.08
C ASP A 59 7.91 17.42 -7.61
N SER A 60 8.53 18.49 -7.12
CA SER A 60 8.91 18.58 -5.70
C SER A 60 7.68 18.72 -4.81
N LEU A 61 7.64 17.90 -3.75
CA LEU A 61 6.58 17.90 -2.74
C LEU A 61 6.62 19.18 -1.89
N THR A 62 5.47 19.81 -1.71
CA THR A 62 5.33 20.94 -0.78
C THR A 62 5.10 20.48 0.66
N ALA A 63 5.38 21.34 1.63
CA ALA A 63 5.08 21.09 3.03
C ALA A 63 3.60 20.76 3.29
N ALA A 64 2.66 21.49 2.66
CA ALA A 64 1.23 21.20 2.74
C ALA A 64 0.88 19.79 2.26
N GLN A 65 1.41 19.40 1.09
CA GLN A 65 1.16 18.07 0.51
C GLN A 65 1.77 16.96 1.37
N GLY A 66 2.98 17.16 1.89
CA GLY A 66 3.63 16.19 2.78
C GLY A 66 2.84 15.97 4.06
N ILE A 67 2.40 17.03 4.74
CA ILE A 67 1.63 16.89 5.99
C ILE A 67 0.28 16.23 5.76
N GLN A 68 -0.45 16.61 4.70
CA GLN A 68 -1.70 15.93 4.35
C GLN A 68 -1.50 14.44 4.11
N MET A 69 -0.48 14.08 3.32
CA MET A 69 -0.14 12.69 3.01
C MET A 69 0.14 11.89 4.27
N LEU A 70 0.95 12.41 5.19
CA LEU A 70 1.35 11.71 6.42
C LEU A 70 0.19 11.55 7.42
N VAL A 71 -0.62 12.60 7.59
CA VAL A 71 -1.81 12.55 8.46
C VAL A 71 -2.80 11.51 7.97
N ASN A 72 -3.08 11.49 6.66
CA ASN A 72 -3.99 10.53 6.06
C ASN A 72 -3.43 9.10 6.13
N ALA A 73 -2.14 8.92 5.80
CA ALA A 73 -1.50 7.61 5.77
C ALA A 73 -1.49 6.93 7.13
N MET A 74 -1.15 7.68 8.18
CA MET A 74 -1.06 7.17 9.55
C MET A 74 -2.41 7.26 10.30
N ASN A 75 -3.48 7.67 9.61
CA ASN A 75 -4.82 7.87 10.16
C ASN A 75 -4.83 8.69 11.46
N LEU A 76 -3.98 9.73 11.53
CA LEU A 76 -3.84 10.54 12.74
C LEU A 76 -5.14 11.29 13.01
N GLN A 77 -5.53 11.35 14.28
CA GLN A 77 -6.75 12.00 14.73
C GLN A 77 -6.41 13.14 15.67
N ALA A 78 -7.26 14.16 15.76
CA ALA A 78 -7.12 15.20 16.77
C ALA A 78 -7.22 14.57 18.17
N LYS A 79 -6.17 14.72 18.99
CA LYS A 79 -6.12 14.15 20.35
C LYS A 79 -7.10 14.82 21.31
N HIS A 80 -7.54 16.03 20.99
CA HIS A 80 -8.51 16.79 21.77
C HIS A 80 -9.74 17.08 20.92
N LYS A 81 -10.95 16.73 21.39
CA LYS A 81 -12.24 17.07 20.73
C LYS A 81 -12.55 18.59 20.71
N SER A 82 -11.56 19.44 20.99
CA SER A 82 -11.69 20.89 21.05
C SER A 82 -10.36 21.56 20.68
N SER A 83 -9.87 21.28 19.48
CA SER A 83 -8.93 22.16 18.79
C SER A 83 -9.59 22.63 17.48
N SER A 84 -10.77 23.26 17.61
CA SER A 84 -11.03 24.40 16.72
C SER A 84 -9.82 25.31 16.89
N VAL A 85 -9.06 25.46 15.81
CA VAL A 85 -7.92 26.36 15.69
C VAL A 85 -8.35 27.71 16.28
N SER A 86 -7.97 27.95 17.53
CA SER A 86 -7.96 29.26 18.16
C SER A 86 -6.51 29.73 18.26
N SER A 87 -5.79 29.58 17.15
CA SER A 87 -4.75 30.54 16.84
C SER A 87 -5.49 31.83 16.48
N GLY A 88 -5.23 32.94 17.16
CA GLY A 88 -5.86 34.25 16.94
C GLY A 88 -5.49 34.91 15.60
N HIS A 89 -5.39 34.13 14.53
CA HIS A 89 -5.37 34.51 13.13
C HIS A 89 -6.28 33.48 12.47
N GLU A 90 -7.32 33.92 11.76
CA GLU A 90 -8.25 33.05 11.03
C GLU A 90 -7.54 31.78 10.56
N ALA A 91 -7.98 30.61 11.03
CA ALA A 91 -7.53 29.33 10.48
C ALA A 91 -7.58 29.48 8.95
N PRO A 92 -6.48 29.28 8.22
CA PRO A 92 -6.52 29.56 6.80
C PRO A 92 -7.62 28.69 6.20
N LYS A 93 -8.47 29.27 5.34
CA LYS A 93 -9.43 28.55 4.47
C LYS A 93 -8.73 27.61 3.47
N ALA A 94 -7.49 27.22 3.75
CA ALA A 94 -6.64 26.41 2.92
C ALA A 94 -6.95 24.93 3.17
N TRP A 95 -6.90 24.14 2.10
CA TRP A 95 -7.27 22.72 2.08
C TRP A 95 -6.44 21.84 3.05
N TYR A 96 -5.26 22.30 3.48
CA TYR A 96 -4.36 21.57 4.38
C TYR A 96 -4.50 21.98 5.87
N ALA A 97 -5.37 22.95 6.21
CA ALA A 97 -5.41 23.53 7.55
C ALA A 97 -5.78 22.51 8.65
N GLU A 98 -6.71 21.61 8.34
CA GLU A 98 -7.11 20.53 9.24
C GLU A 98 -5.95 19.55 9.49
N ALA A 99 -5.29 19.08 8.42
CA ALA A 99 -4.13 18.21 8.54
C ALA A 99 -2.99 18.87 9.32
N ALA A 100 -2.75 20.18 9.12
CA ALA A 100 -1.76 20.92 9.89
C ALA A 100 -2.09 20.94 11.39
N GLY A 101 -3.35 21.15 11.76
CA GLY A 101 -3.81 21.09 13.15
C GLY A 101 -3.65 19.71 13.77
N ILE A 102 -4.07 18.66 13.05
CA ILE A 102 -3.91 17.26 13.49
C ILE A 102 -2.43 16.92 13.66
N ALA A 103 -1.57 17.32 12.73
CA ALA A 103 -0.14 17.08 12.80
C ALA A 103 0.49 17.74 14.04
N ALA A 104 0.15 19.01 14.31
CA ALA A 104 0.60 19.72 15.50
C ALA A 104 0.13 19.02 16.79
N ASP A 105 -1.15 18.67 16.88
CA ASP A 105 -1.73 17.96 18.04
C ASP A 105 -1.09 16.58 18.26
N ASN A 106 -0.57 15.97 17.19
CA ASN A 106 0.13 14.70 17.24
C ASN A 106 1.64 14.81 17.48
N GLY A 107 2.19 16.02 17.56
CA GLY A 107 3.59 16.27 17.89
C GLY A 107 4.53 16.31 16.68
N LEU A 108 3.99 16.40 15.46
CA LEU A 108 4.81 16.64 14.27
C LEU A 108 5.33 18.07 14.31
N THR A 109 6.58 18.29 13.91
CA THR A 109 7.24 19.60 13.93
C THR A 109 6.77 20.48 12.78
N VAL A 110 5.50 20.89 12.79
CA VAL A 110 4.88 21.77 11.80
C VAL A 110 4.96 23.25 12.18
N GLU A 111 5.19 23.57 13.46
CA GLU A 111 5.26 24.94 13.96
C GLU A 111 6.42 25.75 13.37
N SER A 112 7.44 25.09 12.81
CA SER A 112 8.57 25.75 12.13
C SER A 112 8.26 26.08 10.66
N ILE A 113 7.17 25.55 10.09
CA ILE A 113 6.76 25.78 8.70
C ILE A 113 6.15 27.18 8.61
N ARG A 114 6.86 28.10 7.97
CA ARG A 114 6.42 29.50 7.73
C ARG A 114 5.76 29.69 6.38
N ASP A 115 6.09 28.83 5.41
CA ASP A 115 5.50 28.81 4.08
C ASP A 115 5.09 27.37 3.73
N TRP A 116 3.79 27.14 3.59
CA TRP A 116 3.22 25.82 3.28
C TRP A 116 3.47 25.36 1.84
N ASN A 117 3.87 26.27 0.94
CA ASN A 117 4.27 25.95 -0.43
C ASN A 117 5.77 25.64 -0.56
N MET A 118 6.55 25.80 0.52
CA MET A 118 7.97 25.47 0.49
C MET A 118 8.18 24.01 0.10
N LYS A 119 9.24 23.73 -0.65
CA LYS A 119 9.61 22.37 -1.04
C LYS A 119 10.34 21.68 0.11
N LEU A 120 9.95 20.45 0.41
CA LEU A 120 10.62 19.64 1.43
C LEU A 120 11.87 18.98 0.86
N THR A 121 12.94 18.99 1.63
CA THR A 121 14.09 18.11 1.35
C THR A 121 13.79 16.67 1.79
N ARG A 122 14.57 15.71 1.29
CA ARG A 122 14.45 14.30 1.67
C ARG A 122 14.62 14.07 3.17
N GLU A 123 15.57 14.76 3.81
CA GLU A 123 15.77 14.64 5.27
C GLU A 123 14.60 15.26 6.07
N GLN A 124 14.02 16.36 5.59
CA GLN A 124 12.87 17.00 6.25
C GLN A 124 11.63 16.10 6.19
N PHE A 125 11.37 15.52 5.02
CA PHE A 125 10.26 14.57 4.88
C PHE A 125 10.50 13.30 5.70
N ALA A 126 11.72 12.78 5.75
CA ALA A 126 12.09 11.66 6.62
C ALA A 126 11.83 11.95 8.11
N GLY A 127 12.21 13.14 8.58
CA GLY A 127 11.91 13.58 9.95
C GLY A 127 10.42 13.62 10.24
N LEU A 128 9.62 14.20 9.35
CA LEU A 128 8.17 14.26 9.51
C LEU A 128 7.51 12.87 9.46
N LEU A 129 7.99 11.97 8.59
CA LEU A 129 7.48 10.61 8.48
C LEU A 129 7.77 9.79 9.73
N GLU A 130 8.98 9.90 10.29
CA GLU A 130 9.33 9.21 11.55
C GLU A 130 8.48 9.72 12.73
N GLN A 131 8.23 11.02 12.80
CA GLN A 131 7.32 11.60 13.80
C GLN A 131 5.88 11.10 13.61
N ALA A 132 5.40 10.99 12.37
CA ALA A 132 4.07 10.48 12.07
C ALA A 132 3.92 9.00 12.46
N LEU A 133 4.94 8.18 12.20
CA LEU A 133 5.01 6.78 12.64
C LEU A 133 4.98 6.69 14.17
N SER A 134 5.81 7.49 14.84
CA SER A 134 5.86 7.55 16.31
C SER A 134 4.50 7.95 16.91
N ALA A 135 3.82 8.94 16.31
CA ALA A 135 2.49 9.36 16.71
C ALA A 135 1.42 8.26 16.55
N ALA A 136 1.58 7.37 15.56
CA ALA A 136 0.76 6.18 15.36
C ALA A 136 1.17 4.99 16.26
N GLY A 137 2.13 5.18 17.17
CA GLY A 137 2.62 4.13 18.07
C GLY A 137 3.64 3.19 17.44
N ILE A 138 4.21 3.57 16.29
CA ILE A 138 5.13 2.75 15.50
C ILE A 138 6.54 3.26 15.73
N SER A 139 7.39 2.42 16.30
CA SER A 139 8.81 2.74 16.48
C SER A 139 9.64 1.72 15.73
N PRO A 140 10.28 2.10 14.61
CA PRO A 140 11.21 1.22 13.94
C PRO A 140 12.43 0.99 14.84
N VAL A 141 12.46 -0.13 15.55
CA VAL A 141 13.59 -0.48 16.41
C VAL A 141 14.69 -1.03 15.53
N ALA A 142 15.85 -0.38 15.56
CA ALA A 142 17.04 -0.91 14.93
C ALA A 142 18.26 -0.85 15.86
N HIS A 143 18.98 -1.96 15.96
CA HIS A 143 20.16 -2.12 16.81
C HIS A 143 21.49 -1.93 16.06
N LYS A 144 21.45 -1.53 14.78
CA LYS A 144 22.62 -1.33 13.91
C LYS A 144 22.40 -0.11 13.02
N SER A 145 23.42 0.70 12.77
CA SER A 145 23.34 1.81 11.79
C SER A 145 23.51 1.28 10.35
N ALA A 146 22.76 1.85 9.41
CA ALA A 146 22.99 1.67 7.98
C ALA A 146 24.16 2.57 7.52
N ALA A 147 25.01 2.05 6.63
CA ALA A 147 26.04 2.86 6.00
C ALA A 147 25.39 3.81 4.98
N VAL A 148 25.68 5.11 5.10
CA VAL A 148 25.19 6.14 4.17
C VAL A 148 26.38 7.01 3.74
N ALA A 149 26.69 7.00 2.45
CA ALA A 149 27.90 7.62 1.90
C ALA A 149 27.96 9.14 2.10
N ASP A 150 26.80 9.80 2.19
CA ASP A 150 26.66 11.24 2.45
C ASP A 150 26.06 11.56 3.82
N GLU A 151 26.22 10.68 4.81
CA GLU A 151 25.71 10.86 6.18
C GLU A 151 26.12 12.20 6.81
N SER A 152 27.32 12.68 6.50
CA SER A 152 27.84 13.97 6.99
C SER A 152 27.03 15.18 6.51
N GLN A 153 26.25 15.04 5.43
CA GLN A 153 25.35 16.08 4.93
C GLN A 153 23.97 16.06 5.62
N ILE A 154 23.64 15.01 6.36
CA ILE A 154 22.37 14.91 7.10
C ILE A 154 22.45 15.84 8.31
N ALA A 155 21.45 16.72 8.44
CA ALA A 155 21.35 17.61 9.60
C ALA A 155 21.22 16.76 10.89
N PRO A 156 21.92 17.11 11.99
CA PRO A 156 21.93 16.30 13.22
C PRO A 156 20.55 15.84 13.70
N GLU A 157 19.54 16.71 13.61
CA GLU A 157 18.16 16.47 14.01
C GLU A 157 17.44 15.40 13.16
N TYR A 158 17.87 15.16 11.93
CA TYR A 158 17.26 14.16 11.03
C TYR A 158 18.03 12.84 10.97
N ARG A 159 19.23 12.74 11.56
CA ARG A 159 20.07 11.53 11.46
C ARG A 159 19.37 10.28 11.96
N ASN A 160 18.74 10.37 13.13
CA ASN A 160 18.03 9.23 13.71
C ASN A 160 16.85 8.83 12.83
N ALA A 161 16.05 9.79 12.36
CA ALA A 161 14.93 9.52 11.47
C ALA A 161 15.37 8.84 10.18
N VAL A 162 16.41 9.37 9.51
CA VAL A 162 16.94 8.77 8.27
C VAL A 162 17.46 7.35 8.53
N GLN A 163 18.24 7.14 9.58
CA GLN A 163 18.77 5.82 9.94
C GLN A 163 17.63 4.82 10.21
N SER A 164 16.67 5.18 11.07
CA SER A 164 15.52 4.33 11.40
C SER A 164 14.72 3.95 10.16
N LEU A 165 14.44 4.89 9.27
CA LEU A 165 13.67 4.63 8.05
C LEU A 165 14.43 3.78 7.03
N LEU A 166 15.76 3.93 6.92
CA LEU A 166 16.58 3.06 6.06
C LEU A 166 16.62 1.62 6.60
N LEU A 167 16.77 1.46 7.92
CA LEU A 167 16.82 0.14 8.56
C LEU A 167 15.48 -0.59 8.50
N ALA A 168 14.39 0.18 8.53
CA ALA A 168 13.03 -0.31 8.33
C ALA A 168 12.69 -0.59 6.85
N GLN A 169 13.61 -0.29 5.92
CA GLN A 169 13.39 -0.35 4.47
C GLN A 169 12.22 0.54 3.99
N ILE A 170 11.91 1.59 4.76
CA ILE A 170 10.91 2.61 4.42
C ILE A 170 11.50 3.62 3.45
N ALA A 171 12.75 4.02 3.70
CA ALA A 171 13.56 4.85 2.81
C ALA A 171 14.63 4.02 2.09
N ALA A 172 15.18 4.55 1.01
CA ALA A 172 16.28 3.96 0.26
C ALA A 172 17.37 4.99 -0.09
N THR A 173 18.58 4.50 -0.29
CA THR A 173 19.71 5.23 -0.88
C THR A 173 19.74 5.06 -2.40
N ASP A 174 20.51 5.91 -3.08
CA ASP A 174 20.84 5.70 -4.50
C ASP A 174 21.85 4.56 -4.71
N GLU A 175 22.19 4.30 -5.96
CA GLU A 175 23.18 3.27 -6.37
C GLU A 175 24.61 3.52 -5.84
N GLN A 176 24.88 4.71 -5.29
CA GLN A 176 26.16 5.07 -4.67
C GLN A 176 26.06 5.14 -3.14
N ASP A 177 25.04 4.48 -2.56
CA ASP A 177 24.76 4.46 -1.12
C ASP A 177 24.52 5.85 -0.51
N ARG A 178 24.11 6.85 -1.31
CA ARG A 178 23.80 8.20 -0.84
C ARG A 178 22.31 8.37 -0.59
N PHE A 179 21.96 9.03 0.52
CA PHE A 179 20.58 9.40 0.83
C PHE A 179 20.14 10.69 0.13
N GLN A 180 21.09 11.57 -0.23
CA GLN A 180 20.87 12.89 -0.83
C GLN A 180 20.00 13.82 0.04
N PRO A 181 20.38 14.06 1.32
CA PRO A 181 19.50 14.68 2.31
C PRO A 181 19.01 16.07 1.94
N LYS A 182 19.82 16.85 1.20
CA LYS A 182 19.50 18.25 0.83
C LYS A 182 18.70 18.38 -0.46
N ARG A 183 18.50 17.29 -1.22
CA ARG A 183 17.69 17.33 -2.45
C ARG A 183 16.21 17.45 -2.07
N TYR A 184 15.44 18.21 -2.85
CA TYR A 184 13.99 18.20 -2.73
C TYR A 184 13.43 16.81 -3.07
N ILE A 185 12.57 16.31 -2.18
CA ILE A 185 11.89 15.05 -2.41
C ILE A 185 10.81 15.23 -3.48
N THR A 186 10.71 14.28 -4.41
CA THR A 186 9.62 14.30 -5.39
C THR A 186 8.33 13.78 -4.78
N ARG A 187 7.21 14.05 -5.44
CA ARG A 187 5.90 13.52 -5.05
C ARG A 187 5.89 11.99 -5.06
N MET A 188 6.52 11.35 -6.04
CA MET A 188 6.58 9.89 -6.12
C MET A 188 7.46 9.29 -5.02
N GLU A 189 8.62 9.86 -4.74
CA GLU A 189 9.50 9.37 -3.67
C GLU A 189 8.83 9.45 -2.29
N ALA A 190 8.09 10.53 -2.04
CA ALA A 190 7.32 10.67 -0.81
C ALA A 190 6.17 9.66 -0.72
N ALA A 191 5.50 9.39 -1.83
CA ALA A 191 4.47 8.37 -1.92
C ALA A 191 5.04 6.97 -1.68
N GLU A 192 6.18 6.61 -2.28
CA GLU A 192 6.88 5.34 -2.04
C GLU A 192 7.26 5.17 -0.57
N MET A 193 7.89 6.18 0.04
CA MET A 193 8.24 6.14 1.46
C MET A 193 6.99 5.97 2.33
N THR A 194 5.90 6.67 2.02
CA THR A 194 4.63 6.57 2.76
C THR A 194 4.00 5.19 2.61
N TYR A 195 4.00 4.64 1.40
CA TYR A 195 3.51 3.29 1.12
C TYR A 195 4.32 2.21 1.86
N ASN A 196 5.65 2.33 1.86
CA ASN A 196 6.52 1.44 2.61
C ASN A 196 6.31 1.57 4.12
N ALA A 197 6.01 2.76 4.61
CA ALA A 197 5.66 2.99 6.01
C ALA A 197 4.34 2.30 6.40
N ILE A 198 3.32 2.34 5.54
CA ILE A 198 2.05 1.62 5.74
C ILE A 198 2.28 0.10 5.70
N LYS A 199 3.06 -0.39 4.73
CA LYS A 199 3.47 -1.80 4.69
C LYS A 199 4.21 -2.21 5.95
N TYR A 200 5.13 -1.38 6.42
CA TYR A 200 5.86 -1.62 7.65
C TYR A 200 4.90 -1.70 8.83
N TYR A 201 3.96 -0.76 8.96
CA TYR A 201 2.95 -0.77 10.01
C TYR A 201 2.11 -2.06 10.03
N HIS A 202 1.56 -2.46 8.88
CA HIS A 202 0.74 -3.67 8.78
C HIS A 202 1.56 -4.96 8.83
N GLY A 203 2.86 -4.90 8.51
CA GLY A 203 3.81 -6.02 8.60
C GLY A 203 4.59 -6.09 9.92
N SER A 204 4.39 -5.14 10.84
CA SER A 204 5.07 -5.12 12.16
C SER A 204 4.41 -6.04 13.20
N ASP A 205 3.31 -6.71 12.84
CA ASP A 205 2.64 -7.70 13.70
C ASP A 205 3.20 -9.12 13.54
N ASP A 206 4.17 -9.34 12.63
CA ASP A 206 5.19 -10.40 12.72
C ASP A 206 6.15 -10.31 11.53
N GLY A 207 7.45 -10.51 11.79
CA GLY A 207 8.54 -10.09 10.93
C GLY A 207 8.55 -10.57 9.47
N GLN A 208 9.13 -9.68 8.66
CA GLN A 208 9.83 -9.95 7.38
C GLN A 208 9.01 -9.85 6.09
N GLY A 209 9.04 -8.65 5.51
CA GLY A 209 9.09 -8.36 4.07
C GLY A 209 7.92 -8.87 3.23
N SER A 210 6.95 -7.99 2.95
CA SER A 210 5.90 -8.28 1.96
C SER A 210 5.70 -7.11 0.99
N GLU A 211 6.01 -7.35 -0.28
CA GLU A 211 5.54 -6.54 -1.39
C GLU A 211 4.47 -7.31 -2.16
N SER A 212 3.36 -6.62 -2.43
CA SER A 212 2.09 -7.12 -2.95
C SER A 212 1.36 -8.12 -2.04
N GLN A 213 0.94 -7.64 -0.86
CA GLN A 213 -0.24 -8.20 -0.20
C GLN A 213 -1.47 -7.63 -0.89
N ASP A 214 -2.32 -8.52 -1.38
CA ASP A 214 -3.71 -8.19 -1.68
C ASP A 214 -4.46 -8.07 -0.34
N ASP A 215 -4.97 -6.88 -0.03
CA ASP A 215 -5.57 -6.48 1.28
C ASP A 215 -6.72 -7.40 1.77
N ASP A 216 -7.21 -8.30 0.90
CA ASP A 216 -8.29 -9.22 1.21
C ASP A 216 -7.87 -10.39 2.12
N VAL A 217 -6.59 -10.82 2.12
CA VAL A 217 -6.09 -11.94 2.95
C VAL A 217 -4.73 -11.63 3.60
N SER A 218 -4.54 -12.13 4.81
CA SER A 218 -3.24 -12.13 5.50
C SER A 218 -2.39 -13.32 5.03
N VAL A 219 -1.08 -13.13 4.92
CA VAL A 219 -0.12 -14.18 4.51
C VAL A 219 0.90 -14.39 5.61
N GLN A 220 1.03 -15.64 6.08
CA GLN A 220 2.04 -16.06 7.05
C GLN A 220 2.99 -17.08 6.41
N VAL A 221 4.28 -16.95 6.70
CA VAL A 221 5.32 -17.90 6.25
C VAL A 221 5.79 -18.73 7.44
N GLU A 222 5.55 -20.03 7.41
CA GLU A 222 6.03 -20.99 8.40
C GLU A 222 7.26 -21.73 7.82
N LYS A 223 8.42 -21.62 8.46
CA LYS A 223 9.60 -22.40 8.05
C LYS A 223 9.37 -23.88 8.40
N VAL A 224 9.43 -24.77 7.41
CA VAL A 224 9.28 -26.22 7.61
C VAL A 224 10.65 -26.86 7.83
N ASN A 225 11.61 -26.53 6.97
CA ASN A 225 13.03 -26.89 7.07
C ASN A 225 13.88 -25.90 6.26
N ASP A 226 15.16 -26.17 6.07
CA ASP A 226 16.09 -25.27 5.37
C ASP A 226 15.83 -25.13 3.86
N GLN A 227 14.97 -25.96 3.27
CA GLN A 227 14.66 -25.96 1.85
C GLN A 227 13.21 -25.61 1.55
N VAL A 228 12.31 -25.65 2.54
CA VAL A 228 10.86 -25.53 2.32
C VAL A 228 10.22 -24.58 3.32
N ASN A 229 9.45 -23.64 2.80
CA ASN A 229 8.51 -22.80 3.53
C ASN A 229 7.07 -23.27 3.27
N LYS A 230 6.21 -23.15 4.28
CA LYS A 230 4.76 -23.29 4.16
C LYS A 230 4.14 -21.91 4.21
N ILE A 231 3.44 -21.54 3.15
CA ILE A 231 2.73 -20.28 3.04
C ILE A 231 1.29 -20.51 3.48
N VAL A 232 0.80 -19.71 4.42
CA VAL A 232 -0.56 -19.78 4.95
C VAL A 232 -1.27 -18.48 4.63
N LEU A 233 -2.31 -18.56 3.79
CA LEU A 233 -3.26 -17.48 3.57
C LEU A 233 -4.38 -17.63 4.59
N PHE A 234 -4.74 -16.57 5.28
CA PHE A 234 -5.87 -16.58 6.18
C PHE A 234 -6.65 -15.28 6.17
N LYS A 235 -7.94 -15.38 6.48
CA LYS A 235 -8.83 -14.24 6.66
C LYS A 235 -9.72 -14.51 7.85
N SER A 236 -9.58 -13.66 8.86
CA SER A 236 -10.45 -13.63 10.03
C SER A 236 -11.82 -13.05 9.68
N ASP A 237 -12.75 -13.12 10.62
CA ASP A 237 -14.06 -12.48 10.54
C ASP A 237 -14.99 -13.03 9.43
N MET A 238 -14.84 -14.32 9.09
CA MET A 238 -15.75 -14.99 8.15
C MET A 238 -17.11 -15.26 8.79
N PRO A 239 -18.24 -14.98 8.10
CA PRO A 239 -19.58 -15.07 8.69
C PRO A 239 -19.94 -16.45 9.26
N ASN A 240 -19.41 -17.52 8.64
CA ASN A 240 -19.53 -18.89 9.13
C ASN A 240 -18.44 -19.78 8.50
N PRO A 241 -18.20 -21.00 9.03
CA PRO A 241 -17.17 -21.91 8.51
C PRO A 241 -17.39 -22.42 7.08
N GLY A 242 -18.49 -22.06 6.43
CA GLY A 242 -18.75 -22.38 5.04
C GLY A 242 -17.98 -21.50 4.05
N TYR A 243 -17.43 -20.37 4.50
CA TYR A 243 -16.52 -19.56 3.70
C TYR A 243 -15.10 -20.13 3.78
N GLY A 244 -14.39 -20.10 2.66
CA GLY A 244 -13.03 -20.62 2.57
C GLY A 244 -12.14 -19.78 1.65
N ILE A 245 -10.86 -20.15 1.61
CA ILE A 245 -9.89 -19.66 0.62
C ILE A 245 -9.48 -20.87 -0.22
N MET A 246 -9.42 -20.69 -1.53
CA MET A 246 -8.88 -21.69 -2.45
C MET A 246 -7.71 -21.08 -3.23
N ILE A 247 -6.60 -21.81 -3.30
CA ILE A 247 -5.44 -21.43 -4.13
C ILE A 247 -5.70 -22.01 -5.52
N ASP A 248 -5.80 -21.14 -6.51
CA ASP A 248 -6.11 -21.49 -7.89
C ASP A 248 -4.88 -21.99 -8.65
N ARG A 249 -3.78 -21.23 -8.52
CA ARG A 249 -2.51 -21.53 -9.17
C ARG A 249 -1.36 -20.79 -8.51
N ILE A 250 -0.14 -21.27 -8.75
CA ILE A 250 1.10 -20.61 -8.33
C ILE A 250 1.94 -20.39 -9.59
N GLU A 251 2.28 -19.13 -9.88
CA GLU A 251 3.14 -18.76 -10.99
C GLU A 251 4.55 -18.49 -10.47
N PHE A 252 5.52 -19.28 -10.93
CA PHE A 252 6.93 -19.06 -10.63
C PHE A 252 7.56 -18.13 -11.66
N LEU A 253 8.19 -17.07 -11.17
CA LEU A 253 8.79 -16.01 -11.96
C LEU A 253 10.32 -16.02 -11.82
N PRO A 254 11.05 -15.42 -12.80
CA PRO A 254 12.48 -15.22 -12.67
C PRO A 254 12.88 -14.48 -11.38
N GLY A 255 14.07 -14.78 -10.86
CA GLY A 255 14.59 -14.16 -9.65
C GLY A 255 14.00 -14.72 -8.34
N GLN A 256 13.65 -16.01 -8.32
CA GLN A 256 13.10 -16.70 -7.14
C GLN A 256 11.85 -16.00 -6.60
N LYS A 257 10.92 -15.66 -7.49
CA LYS A 257 9.63 -15.05 -7.13
C LYS A 257 8.50 -16.01 -7.45
N ALA A 258 7.43 -15.99 -6.66
CA ALA A 258 6.23 -16.75 -6.94
C ALA A 258 4.97 -15.93 -6.60
N ILE A 259 3.94 -16.03 -7.44
CA ILE A 259 2.62 -15.41 -7.20
C ILE A 259 1.60 -16.52 -6.99
N ALA A 260 0.98 -16.58 -5.82
CA ALA A 260 -0.14 -17.48 -5.55
C ALA A 260 -1.47 -16.77 -5.82
N TYR A 261 -2.20 -17.26 -6.81
CA TYR A 261 -3.54 -16.76 -7.13
C TYR A 261 -4.56 -17.50 -6.29
N TYR A 262 -5.51 -16.77 -5.70
CA TYR A 262 -6.52 -17.36 -4.82
C TYR A 262 -7.90 -16.76 -5.04
N HIS A 263 -8.95 -17.44 -4.59
CA HIS A 263 -10.30 -16.87 -4.48
C HIS A 263 -10.97 -17.30 -3.18
N PHE A 264 -12.01 -16.56 -2.78
CA PHE A 264 -12.87 -16.97 -1.66
C PHE A 264 -13.93 -17.96 -2.13
N THR A 265 -14.20 -18.98 -1.34
CA THR A 265 -15.32 -19.89 -1.59
C THR A 265 -16.50 -19.54 -0.68
N THR A 266 -17.72 -19.80 -1.16
CA THR A 266 -18.95 -19.59 -0.39
C THR A 266 -19.48 -20.89 0.22
N PRO A 267 -20.31 -20.80 1.27
CA PRO A 267 -21.04 -21.94 1.84
C PRO A 267 -21.76 -22.75 0.76
N LYS A 268 -21.68 -24.08 0.82
CA LYS A 268 -22.36 -24.96 -0.14
C LYS A 268 -23.88 -24.83 0.03
N PRO A 269 -24.65 -24.62 -1.06
CA PRO A 269 -26.11 -24.59 -0.99
C PRO A 269 -26.67 -25.86 -0.32
N GLY A 270 -27.67 -25.68 0.55
CA GLY A 270 -28.33 -26.79 1.25
C GLY A 270 -27.53 -27.40 2.42
N THR A 271 -26.34 -26.88 2.74
CA THR A 271 -25.57 -27.29 3.92
C THR A 271 -25.83 -26.32 5.07
N MET A 272 -26.14 -26.84 6.27
CA MET A 272 -26.25 -26.00 7.46
C MET A 272 -24.86 -25.74 8.06
N TYR A 273 -24.55 -24.47 8.27
CA TYR A 273 -23.32 -24.01 8.92
C TYR A 273 -23.62 -23.31 10.24
N PRO A 274 -22.79 -23.51 11.29
CA PRO A 274 -22.97 -22.82 12.55
C PRO A 274 -22.79 -21.30 12.35
N GLN A 275 -23.64 -20.51 13.01
CA GLN A 275 -23.64 -19.04 12.91
C GLN A 275 -22.60 -18.45 13.87
N VAL A 276 -21.32 -18.71 13.57
CA VAL A 276 -20.19 -18.23 14.36
C VAL A 276 -19.14 -17.64 13.44
N ILE A 277 -18.53 -16.55 13.90
CA ILE A 277 -17.39 -15.97 13.21
C ILE A 277 -16.27 -17.00 13.15
N SER A 278 -15.62 -17.11 12.00
CA SER A 278 -14.60 -18.12 11.73
C SER A 278 -13.41 -17.55 10.97
N THR A 279 -12.35 -18.35 10.82
CA THR A 279 -11.16 -17.98 10.05
C THR A 279 -11.04 -18.91 8.85
N ALA A 280 -11.08 -18.36 7.64
CA ALA A 280 -10.76 -19.13 6.44
C ALA A 280 -9.24 -19.27 6.33
N LYS A 281 -8.75 -20.46 5.94
CA LYS A 281 -7.33 -20.73 5.74
C LYS A 281 -7.09 -21.53 4.46
N ALA A 282 -6.01 -21.23 3.76
CA ALA A 282 -5.43 -22.07 2.72
C ALA A 282 -3.91 -22.07 2.90
N SER A 283 -3.25 -23.14 2.48
CA SER A 283 -1.79 -23.18 2.54
C SER A 283 -1.18 -23.98 1.40
N PHE A 284 0.05 -23.63 1.05
CA PHE A 284 0.87 -24.39 0.11
C PHE A 284 2.33 -24.38 0.54
N TYR A 285 3.11 -25.30 -0.02
CA TYR A 285 4.54 -25.39 0.22
C TYR A 285 5.30 -24.81 -0.98
N VAL A 286 6.37 -24.10 -0.68
CA VAL A 286 7.26 -23.52 -1.68
C VAL A 286 8.70 -23.71 -1.23
N ASP A 287 9.62 -23.84 -2.18
CA ASP A 287 11.04 -23.83 -1.84
C ASP A 287 11.41 -22.50 -1.16
N SER A 288 12.17 -22.59 -0.07
CA SER A 288 12.52 -21.49 0.82
C SER A 288 13.24 -20.33 0.13
N GLN A 289 13.83 -20.57 -1.04
CA GLN A 289 14.47 -19.54 -1.84
C GLN A 289 13.44 -18.59 -2.50
N PHE A 290 12.19 -19.03 -2.69
CA PHE A 290 11.18 -18.23 -3.36
C PHE A 290 10.54 -17.20 -2.42
N LYS A 291 10.52 -15.95 -2.88
CA LYS A 291 9.70 -14.88 -2.33
C LYS A 291 8.29 -14.96 -2.90
N VAL A 292 7.29 -15.10 -2.03
CA VAL A 292 5.89 -15.32 -2.41
C VAL A 292 5.07 -14.05 -2.23
N SER A 293 4.28 -13.71 -3.25
CA SER A 293 3.15 -12.78 -3.15
C SER A 293 1.83 -13.47 -3.47
N VAL A 294 0.70 -12.81 -3.17
CA VAL A 294 -0.64 -13.36 -3.42
C VAL A 294 -1.48 -12.41 -4.25
N LYS A 295 -2.40 -12.95 -5.04
CA LYS A 295 -3.30 -12.16 -5.90
C LYS A 295 -4.68 -12.80 -6.00
N LYS A 296 -5.74 -12.08 -5.66
CA LYS A 296 -7.10 -12.56 -5.87
C LYS A 296 -7.38 -12.78 -7.35
N SER A 297 -8.07 -13.88 -7.62
CA SER A 297 -8.49 -14.35 -8.91
C SER A 297 -10.01 -14.48 -8.93
N SER A 298 -10.62 -14.50 -10.11
CA SER A 298 -12.06 -14.69 -10.27
C SER A 298 -12.54 -16.14 -10.03
N GLY A 299 -11.63 -17.03 -9.60
CA GLY A 299 -11.89 -18.47 -9.50
C GLY A 299 -12.12 -19.14 -10.87
N PRO A 300 -12.40 -20.45 -10.90
CA PRO A 300 -12.63 -21.21 -12.14
C PRO A 300 -13.82 -20.71 -12.97
N ASP A 301 -14.82 -20.10 -12.33
CA ASP A 301 -16.10 -19.71 -12.93
C ASP A 301 -16.20 -18.20 -13.25
N GLY A 302 -15.11 -17.44 -13.06
CA GLY A 302 -15.04 -16.03 -13.49
C GLY A 302 -15.89 -15.03 -12.69
N SER A 303 -16.54 -15.46 -11.60
CA SER A 303 -17.44 -14.61 -10.82
C SER A 303 -16.72 -13.97 -9.62
N GLN A 304 -16.85 -12.65 -9.47
CA GLN A 304 -16.42 -12.00 -8.22
C GLN A 304 -17.35 -12.44 -7.08
N ILE A 305 -16.77 -13.10 -6.08
CA ILE A 305 -17.52 -13.60 -4.92
C ILE A 305 -17.58 -12.49 -3.87
N SER A 306 -18.76 -11.91 -3.68
CA SER A 306 -19.05 -10.97 -2.60
C SER A 306 -19.40 -11.74 -1.32
N ILE A 307 -18.64 -11.49 -0.24
CA ILE A 307 -18.92 -12.04 1.09
C ILE A 307 -19.87 -11.06 1.81
N PRO A 308 -21.07 -11.50 2.26
CA PRO A 308 -21.99 -10.67 3.02
C PRO A 308 -21.35 -10.15 4.31
N GLY A 309 -21.46 -8.84 4.58
CA GLY A 309 -20.85 -8.19 5.75
C GLY A 309 -19.47 -7.57 5.50
N ILE A 310 -18.88 -7.82 4.32
CA ILE A 310 -17.80 -6.98 3.79
C ILE A 310 -18.49 -5.84 3.05
N ASN A 311 -18.34 -4.60 3.54
CA ASN A 311 -18.84 -3.44 2.82
C ASN A 311 -18.26 -3.47 1.40
N PRO A 312 -19.08 -3.54 0.33
CA PRO A 312 -18.59 -3.06 -0.95
C PRO A 312 -18.22 -1.60 -0.70
N ILE A 313 -16.98 -1.23 -1.03
CA ILE A 313 -16.61 0.18 -1.12
C ILE A 313 -17.64 0.79 -2.07
N ASN A 314 -18.58 1.54 -1.51
CA ASN A 314 -19.64 2.17 -2.28
C ASN A 314 -18.96 3.14 -3.22
N SER A 315 -18.90 2.79 -4.51
CA SER A 315 -18.66 3.76 -5.56
C SER A 315 -19.86 4.72 -5.58
N LYS A 316 -19.65 5.92 -5.07
CA LYS A 316 -20.42 7.10 -5.45
C LYS A 316 -19.47 8.20 -5.81
#